data_AF-A0A7R9L085-F1
#
_entry.id   AF-A0A7R9L085-F1
#
_cell.length_a   1.000
_cell.length_b   1.000
_cell.length_c   1.000
_cell.angle_alpha   90.00
_cell.angle_beta   90.00
_cell.angle_gamma   90.00
#
_symmetry.space_group_name_H-M   'P 1'
#
loop_
_entity.id
_entity.type
_entity.pdbx_description
1 polymer ?
#
loop_
_entity_poly.entity_id
_entity_poly.type
_entity_poly.pdbx_seq_one_letter_code
_entity_poly.pdbx_strand_id
1 'polypeptide(L)'
;MSVSLARQNFHQDSEAGINKQINLELHTSYVYEQLAWYFNRDDVALDGLHTLFKARADTERAHSRTLLAYLNKRGGRAVLYDIPRPVKQEWGSPVEALEAALQLERTVNQAFIDLQAVADRTNDPAFTDLIESEFLHDRVDHIKRLADHLTNLKRYSIIMSNVRQNFHQDSEAGINKQINLELHASYVYEQLVSLHLNNISIT
;
A
#
# COMPACT_ATOMS: atom_id res chain seq x y z
N MET A 1 11.04 13.45 32.62
CA MET A 1 12.03 13.47 31.52
C MET A 1 12.16 14.90 31.03
N SER A 2 13.37 15.37 30.73
CA SER A 2 13.59 16.70 30.15
C SER A 2 13.03 16.76 28.73
N VAL A 3 12.44 17.89 28.35
CA VAL A 3 11.93 18.13 26.99
C VAL A 3 13.09 18.04 26.00
N SER A 4 12.87 17.39 24.85
CA SER A 4 13.88 17.27 23.79
C SER A 4 14.30 18.65 23.26
N LEU A 5 15.59 18.87 23.03
CA LEU A 5 16.11 20.16 22.52
C LEU A 5 15.56 20.53 21.15
N ALA A 6 15.22 19.55 20.32
CA ALA A 6 14.64 19.75 18.99
C ALA A 6 13.12 19.96 19.00
N ARG A 7 12.45 19.83 20.15
CA ARG A 7 10.99 19.87 20.19
C ARG A 7 10.47 21.29 20.10
N GLN A 8 9.83 21.60 18.97
CA GLN A 8 9.18 22.88 18.72
C GLN A 8 7.86 22.66 18.00
N ASN A 9 6.78 23.26 18.54
CA ASN A 9 5.41 23.14 18.03
C ASN A 9 4.97 21.71 17.71
N PHE A 10 5.38 20.73 18.52
CA PHE A 10 5.10 19.32 18.28
C PHE A 10 4.29 18.75 19.44
N HIS A 11 2.98 18.64 19.23
CA HIS A 11 2.02 18.26 20.25
C HIS A 11 2.12 16.76 20.60
N GLN A 12 1.77 16.40 21.84
CA GLN A 12 1.81 15.00 22.29
C GLN A 12 0.85 14.09 21.50
N ASP A 13 -0.29 14.64 21.05
CA ASP A 13 -1.25 13.91 20.22
C ASP A 13 -0.65 13.57 18.85
N SER A 14 0.13 14.48 18.25
CA SER A 14 0.82 14.25 16.98
C SER A 14 1.86 13.15 17.13
N GLU A 15 2.63 13.18 18.21
CA GLU A 15 3.59 12.12 18.55
C GLU A 15 2.92 10.76 18.78
N ALA A 16 1.82 10.73 19.52
CA ALA A 16 1.06 9.49 19.74
C ALA A 16 0.43 8.98 18.45
N GLY A 17 -0.09 9.87 17.61
CA GLY A 17 -0.66 9.56 16.30
C GLY A 17 0.39 8.97 15.36
N ILE A 18 1.58 9.57 15.27
CA ILE A 18 2.69 9.04 14.47
C ILE A 18 3.11 7.65 14.96
N ASN A 19 3.23 7.43 16.28
CA ASN A 19 3.57 6.11 16.81
C ASN A 19 2.54 5.02 16.43
N LYS A 20 1.25 5.36 16.45
CA LYS A 20 0.18 4.46 15.99
C LYS A 20 0.28 4.22 14.48
N GLN A 21 0.52 5.26 13.69
CA GLN A 21 0.64 5.17 12.24
C GLN A 21 1.85 4.33 11.83
N ILE A 22 3.00 4.47 12.50
CA ILE A 22 4.19 3.63 12.27
C ILE A 22 3.82 2.14 12.40
N ASN A 23 3.08 1.78 13.45
CA ASN A 23 2.67 0.38 13.63
C ASN A 23 1.67 -0.08 12.56
N LEU A 24 0.77 0.81 12.15
CA LEU A 24 -0.17 0.52 11.06
C LEU A 24 0.56 0.30 9.73
N GLU A 25 1.52 1.15 9.37
CA GLU A 25 2.35 0.97 8.16
C GLU A 25 3.14 -0.34 8.18
N LEU A 26 3.72 -0.70 9.32
CA LEU A 26 4.42 -1.98 9.49
C LEU A 26 3.47 -3.17 9.35
N HIS A 27 2.26 -3.08 9.90
CA HIS A 27 1.25 -4.11 9.74
C HIS A 27 0.79 -4.22 8.27
N THR A 28 0.54 -3.10 7.60
CA THR A 28 0.17 -3.05 6.19
C THR A 28 1.25 -3.68 5.32
N SER A 29 2.52 -3.35 5.56
CA SER A 29 3.67 -4.00 4.91
C SER A 29 3.66 -5.51 5.13
N TYR A 30 3.38 -5.98 6.36
CA TYR A 30 3.34 -7.40 6.67
C TYR A 30 2.17 -8.14 5.99
N VAL A 31 1.01 -7.50 5.84
CA VAL A 31 -0.11 -8.03 5.06
C VAL A 31 0.26 -8.14 3.58
N TYR A 32 0.94 -7.14 3.02
CA TYR A 32 1.39 -7.18 1.63
C TYR A 32 2.49 -8.20 1.37
N GLU A 33 3.43 -8.41 2.29
CA GLU A 33 4.38 -9.52 2.22
C GLU A 33 3.64 -10.85 2.14
N GLN A 34 2.64 -11.05 3.00
CA GLN A 34 1.84 -12.28 3.01
C GLN A 34 1.14 -12.51 1.67
N LEU A 35 0.49 -11.48 1.12
CA LEU A 35 -0.12 -11.50 -0.22
C LEU A 35 0.91 -11.85 -1.29
N ALA A 36 2.07 -11.18 -1.28
CA ALA A 36 3.11 -11.37 -2.27
C ALA A 36 3.59 -12.82 -2.30
N TRP A 37 3.90 -13.40 -1.15
CA TRP A 37 4.40 -14.78 -1.06
C TRP A 37 3.32 -15.82 -1.32
N TYR A 38 2.06 -15.52 -1.03
CA TYR A 38 0.95 -16.38 -1.44
C TYR A 38 0.91 -16.54 -2.97
N PHE A 39 0.97 -15.43 -3.72
CA PHE A 39 0.91 -15.48 -5.19
C PHE A 39 2.17 -16.04 -5.86
N ASN A 40 3.28 -16.18 -5.12
CA ASN A 40 4.53 -16.78 -5.60
C ASN A 40 4.58 -18.30 -5.47
N ARG A 41 3.65 -18.92 -4.72
CA ARG A 41 3.58 -20.39 -4.60
C ARG A 41 3.39 -21.04 -5.97
N ASP A 42 3.93 -22.24 -6.15
CA ASP A 42 3.82 -23.00 -7.40
C ASP A 42 2.37 -23.42 -7.72
N ASP A 43 1.53 -23.61 -6.69
CA ASP A 43 0.12 -23.94 -6.83
C ASP A 43 -0.82 -22.73 -7.04
N VAL A 44 -0.26 -21.51 -7.06
CA VAL A 44 -0.97 -20.26 -7.41
C VAL A 44 -0.38 -19.62 -8.67
N ALA A 45 0.95 -19.47 -8.71
CA ALA A 45 1.76 -19.07 -9.87
C ALA A 45 1.33 -17.77 -10.58
N LEU A 46 1.04 -16.72 -9.81
CA LEU A 46 0.67 -15.39 -10.34
C LEU A 46 1.76 -14.35 -10.06
N ASP A 47 2.87 -14.46 -10.79
CA ASP A 47 4.06 -13.63 -10.61
C ASP A 47 3.79 -12.11 -10.73
N GLY A 48 2.82 -11.71 -11.57
CA GLY A 48 2.42 -10.31 -11.69
C GLY A 48 1.86 -9.75 -10.38
N LEU A 49 1.06 -10.54 -9.65
CA LEU A 49 0.52 -10.16 -8.34
C LEU A 49 1.57 -10.27 -7.24
N HIS A 50 2.45 -11.28 -7.31
CA HIS A 50 3.62 -11.35 -6.41
C HIS A 50 4.45 -10.06 -6.49
N THR A 51 4.84 -9.66 -7.70
CA THR A 51 5.65 -8.46 -7.93
C THR A 51 4.94 -7.20 -7.44
N LEU A 52 3.64 -7.07 -7.75
CA LEU A 52 2.84 -5.92 -7.34
C LEU A 52 2.74 -5.78 -5.81
N PHE A 53 2.38 -6.86 -5.11
CA PHE A 53 2.23 -6.82 -3.66
C PHE A 53 3.58 -6.75 -2.94
N LYS A 54 4.63 -7.37 -3.48
CA LYS A 54 5.99 -7.24 -2.94
C LYS A 54 6.46 -5.79 -3.00
N ALA A 55 6.27 -5.12 -4.14
CA ALA A 55 6.63 -3.72 -4.28
C ALA A 55 5.87 -2.84 -3.27
N ARG A 56 4.56 -3.11 -3.09
CA ARG A 56 3.77 -2.37 -2.10
C ARG A 56 4.22 -2.65 -0.67
N ALA A 57 4.57 -3.89 -0.33
CA ALA A 57 5.14 -4.23 0.98
C ALA A 57 6.42 -3.44 1.28
N ASP A 58 7.30 -3.30 0.29
CA ASP A 58 8.53 -2.52 0.40
C ASP A 58 8.22 -1.01 0.56
N THR A 59 7.24 -0.46 -0.17
CA THR A 59 6.77 0.93 -0.02
C THR A 59 6.23 1.22 1.38
N GLU A 60 5.30 0.40 1.90
CA GLU A 60 4.71 0.65 3.22
C GLU A 60 5.75 0.51 4.34
N ARG A 61 6.75 -0.36 4.16
CA ARG A 61 7.89 -0.43 5.07
C ARG A 61 8.74 0.84 5.00
N ALA A 62 8.93 1.44 3.82
CA ALA A 62 9.59 2.72 3.68
C ALA A 62 8.79 3.85 4.36
N HIS A 63 7.46 3.89 4.20
CA HIS A 63 6.58 4.84 4.88
C HIS A 63 6.74 4.81 6.40
N SER A 64 6.80 3.61 7.01
CA SER A 64 7.06 3.48 8.44
C SER A 64 8.40 4.12 8.87
N ARG A 65 9.43 4.02 8.03
CA ARG A 65 10.76 4.61 8.28
C ARG A 65 10.76 6.12 8.10
N THR A 66 10.03 6.64 7.11
CA THR A 66 9.82 8.09 6.93
C THR A 66 9.19 8.70 8.18
N LEU A 67 8.13 8.06 8.72
CA LEU A 67 7.48 8.48 9.96
C LEU A 67 8.41 8.41 11.18
N LEU A 68 9.19 7.33 11.34
CA LEU A 68 10.20 7.21 12.41
C LEU A 68 11.25 8.31 12.35
N ALA A 69 11.77 8.59 11.16
CA ALA A 69 12.74 9.65 10.94
C ALA A 69 12.15 11.02 11.28
N TYR A 70 10.93 11.30 10.82
CA TYR A 70 10.22 12.54 11.12
C TYR A 70 9.94 12.70 12.62
N LEU A 71 9.49 11.64 13.29
CA LEU A 71 9.22 11.64 14.73
C LEU A 71 10.46 12.06 15.53
N ASN A 72 11.61 11.47 15.21
CA ASN A 72 12.88 11.83 15.84
C ASN A 72 13.32 13.25 15.48
N LYS A 73 13.14 13.67 14.20
CA LYS A 73 13.44 15.04 13.73
C LYS A 73 12.68 16.10 14.51
N ARG A 74 11.41 15.85 14.87
CA ARG A 74 10.56 16.75 15.68
C ARG A 74 10.79 16.63 17.19
N GLY A 75 11.73 15.80 17.63
CA GLY A 75 12.04 15.58 19.04
C GLY A 75 11.04 14.71 19.79
N GLY A 76 10.25 13.91 19.08
CA GLY A 76 9.40 12.85 19.65
C GLY A 76 10.19 11.61 20.06
N ARG A 77 9.48 10.59 20.54
CA ARG A 77 10.01 9.30 20.99
C ARG A 77 9.25 8.18 20.30
N ALA A 78 9.99 7.36 19.56
CA ALA A 78 9.46 6.16 18.96
C ALA A 78 9.08 5.14 20.04
N VAL A 79 7.83 4.68 19.99
CA VAL A 79 7.31 3.57 20.78
C VAL A 79 6.84 2.53 19.79
N LEU A 80 7.63 1.47 19.63
CA LEU A 80 7.28 0.35 18.75
C LEU A 80 6.40 -0.64 19.50
N TYR A 81 5.43 -1.20 18.79
CA TYR A 81 4.49 -2.19 19.30
C TYR A 81 4.66 -3.52 18.57
N ASP A 82 3.96 -4.54 19.05
CA ASP A 82 3.82 -5.79 18.33
C ASP A 82 3.09 -5.54 17.00
N ILE A 83 3.63 -6.12 15.93
CA ILE A 83 3.00 -6.11 14.61
C ILE A 83 2.11 -7.36 14.54
N PRO A 84 0.77 -7.22 14.55
CA PRO A 84 -0.10 -8.39 14.52
C PRO A 84 0.07 -9.13 13.21
N ARG A 85 0.03 -10.46 13.28
CA ARG A 85 0.04 -11.31 12.08
C ARG A 85 -1.18 -11.00 11.19
N PRO A 86 -1.06 -11.10 9.86
CA PRO A 86 -2.22 -11.06 8.97
C PRO A 86 -3.24 -12.13 9.35
N VAL A 87 -4.52 -11.74 9.45
CA VAL A 87 -5.61 -12.64 9.88
C VAL A 87 -5.85 -13.74 8.85
N LYS A 88 -5.72 -13.40 7.56
CA LYS A 88 -5.92 -14.31 6.44
C LYS A 88 -4.57 -14.67 5.83
N GLN A 89 -4.39 -15.95 5.52
CA GLN A 89 -3.15 -16.45 4.91
C GLN A 89 -3.36 -17.22 3.59
N GLU A 90 -4.60 -17.57 3.27
CA GLU A 90 -4.97 -18.28 2.05
C GLU A 90 -5.98 -17.40 1.30
N TRP A 91 -5.84 -17.23 -0.01
CA TRP A 91 -6.69 -16.34 -0.80
C TRP A 91 -7.40 -17.11 -1.90
N GLY A 92 -8.73 -17.22 -1.85
CA GLY A 92 -9.48 -18.05 -2.78
C GLY A 92 -9.42 -17.57 -4.23
N SER A 93 -9.14 -16.28 -4.46
CA SER A 93 -8.93 -15.73 -5.80
C SER A 93 -8.13 -14.42 -5.78
N PRO A 94 -7.53 -14.03 -6.92
CA PRO A 94 -7.00 -12.68 -7.14
C PRO A 94 -7.98 -11.55 -6.84
N VAL A 95 -9.26 -11.76 -7.14
CA VAL A 95 -10.34 -10.78 -6.89
C VAL A 95 -10.50 -10.56 -5.40
N GLU A 96 -10.55 -11.64 -4.62
CA GLU A 96 -10.66 -11.55 -3.15
C GLU A 96 -9.44 -10.83 -2.54
N ALA A 97 -8.24 -11.15 -3.03
CA ALA A 97 -7.01 -10.51 -2.56
C ALA A 97 -6.99 -8.99 -2.85
N LEU A 98 -7.36 -8.58 -4.07
CA LEU A 98 -7.43 -7.16 -4.43
C LEU A 98 -8.55 -6.42 -3.69
N GLU A 99 -9.68 -7.06 -3.39
CA GLU A 99 -10.74 -6.47 -2.56
C GLU A 99 -10.24 -6.21 -1.14
N ALA A 100 -9.52 -7.16 -0.55
CA ALA A 100 -8.93 -6.99 0.78
C ALA A 100 -7.82 -5.92 0.78
N ALA A 101 -6.95 -5.90 -0.23
CA ALA A 101 -5.94 -4.86 -0.37
C ALA A 101 -6.56 -3.47 -0.53
N LEU A 102 -7.59 -3.33 -1.37
CA LEU A 102 -8.31 -2.06 -1.55
C LEU A 102 -8.98 -1.57 -0.25
N GLN A 103 -9.55 -2.49 0.53
CA GLN A 103 -10.15 -2.15 1.81
C GLN A 103 -9.10 -1.77 2.87
N LEU A 104 -7.96 -2.46 2.87
CA LEU A 104 -6.82 -2.12 3.73
C LEU A 104 -6.31 -0.71 3.40
N GLU A 105 -6.07 -0.39 2.14
CA GLU A 105 -5.60 0.93 1.71
C GLU A 105 -6.57 2.05 2.09
N ARG A 106 -7.88 1.83 1.94
CA ARG A 106 -8.89 2.79 2.41
C ARG A 106 -8.83 3.01 3.92
N THR A 107 -8.59 1.96 4.68
CA THR A 107 -8.48 2.02 6.14
C THR A 107 -7.23 2.79 6.55
N VAL A 108 -6.09 2.53 5.92
CA VAL A 108 -4.84 3.23 6.21
C VAL A 108 -4.89 4.69 5.75
N ASN A 109 -5.50 4.96 4.60
CA ASN A 109 -5.74 6.33 4.13
C ASN A 109 -6.63 7.12 5.10
N GLN A 110 -7.69 6.51 5.63
CA GLN A 110 -8.51 7.15 6.67
C GLN A 110 -7.70 7.45 7.92
N ALA A 111 -6.79 6.56 8.33
CA ALA A 111 -5.91 6.81 9.47
C ALA A 111 -4.98 8.01 9.24
N PHE A 112 -4.50 8.24 8.01
CA PHE A 112 -3.76 9.46 7.67
C PHE A 112 -4.63 10.71 7.66
N ILE A 113 -5.86 10.64 7.17
CA ILE A 113 -6.82 11.76 7.24
C ILE A 113 -7.09 12.13 8.71
N ASP A 114 -7.28 11.13 9.56
CA ASP A 114 -7.47 11.35 11.00
C ASP A 114 -6.21 11.94 11.66
N LEU A 115 -5.02 11.53 11.19
CA LEU A 115 -3.74 12.08 11.64
C LEU A 115 -3.54 13.53 11.19
N GLN A 116 -3.98 13.88 9.98
CA GLN A 116 -3.99 15.26 9.48
C GLN A 116 -4.92 16.14 10.33
N ALA A 117 -6.10 15.64 10.70
CA ALA A 117 -7.00 16.37 11.59
C ALA A 117 -6.35 16.68 12.96
N VAL A 118 -5.41 15.84 13.43
CA VAL A 118 -4.60 16.15 14.62
C VAL A 118 -3.60 17.28 14.32
N ALA A 119 -2.92 17.25 13.17
CA ALA A 119 -2.03 18.32 12.75
C ALA A 119 -2.74 19.68 12.67
N ASP A 120 -3.94 19.69 12.07
CA ASP A 120 -4.77 20.90 11.92
C ASP A 120 -5.24 21.43 13.27
N ARG A 121 -5.77 20.56 14.15
CA ARG A 121 -6.21 20.96 15.50
C ARG A 121 -5.06 21.50 16.35
N THR A 122 -3.84 21.03 16.11
CA THR A 122 -2.64 21.44 16.85
C THR A 122 -1.89 22.59 16.18
N ASN A 123 -2.38 23.10 15.05
CA ASN A 123 -1.76 24.14 14.23
C ASN A 123 -0.29 23.82 13.90
N ASP A 124 -0.02 22.60 13.42
CA ASP A 124 1.33 22.13 13.04
C ASP A 124 1.47 22.04 11.51
N PRO A 125 1.76 23.16 10.81
CA PRO A 125 1.81 23.18 9.35
C PRO A 125 2.92 22.29 8.78
N ALA A 126 4.03 22.12 9.50
CA ALA A 126 5.11 21.22 9.09
C ALA A 126 4.71 19.75 9.18
N PHE A 127 3.71 19.42 10.01
CA PHE A 127 3.17 18.07 10.10
C PHE A 127 2.08 17.84 9.07
N THR A 128 1.22 18.82 8.81
CA THR A 128 0.26 18.78 7.69
C THR A 128 0.98 18.57 6.36
N ASP A 129 2.02 19.36 6.06
CA ASP A 129 2.82 19.25 4.83
C ASP A 129 3.42 17.85 4.65
N LEU A 130 3.99 17.26 5.71
CA LEU A 130 4.49 15.89 5.67
C LEU A 130 3.40 14.89 5.28
N ILE A 131 2.21 14.98 5.90
CA ILE A 131 1.12 14.02 5.67
C ILE A 131 0.66 14.08 4.21
N GLU A 132 0.48 15.31 3.70
CA GLU A 132 -0.01 15.54 2.34
C GLU A 132 1.02 15.11 1.28
N SER A 133 2.27 15.57 1.42
CA SER A 133 3.31 15.37 0.41
C SER A 133 3.82 13.93 0.33
N GLU A 134 4.06 13.28 1.47
CA GLU A 134 4.70 11.96 1.50
C GLU A 134 3.71 10.80 1.47
N PHE A 135 2.43 11.00 1.82
CA PHE A 135 1.51 9.88 2.04
C PHE A 135 0.15 10.00 1.31
N LEU A 136 -0.56 11.12 1.42
CA LEU A 136 -1.93 11.18 0.88
C LEU A 136 -1.97 11.10 -0.65
N HIS A 137 -1.04 11.73 -1.36
CA HIS A 137 -0.97 11.64 -2.82
C HIS A 137 -0.71 10.20 -3.31
N ASP A 138 0.30 9.53 -2.75
CA ASP A 138 0.62 8.12 -3.08
C ASP A 138 -0.60 7.21 -2.84
N ARG A 139 -1.31 7.41 -1.72
CA ARG A 139 -2.48 6.58 -1.40
C ARG A 139 -3.66 6.79 -2.35
N VAL A 140 -3.94 8.03 -2.76
CA VAL A 140 -5.02 8.28 -3.74
C VAL A 140 -4.73 7.56 -5.05
N ASP A 141 -3.49 7.65 -5.54
CA ASP A 141 -3.06 6.99 -6.77
C ASP A 141 -3.11 5.46 -6.62
N HIS A 142 -2.64 4.93 -5.50
CA HIS A 142 -2.63 3.49 -5.27
C HIS A 142 -4.05 2.90 -5.10
N ILE A 143 -4.95 3.60 -4.40
CA ILE A 143 -6.36 3.21 -4.28
C ILE A 143 -7.02 3.16 -5.66
N LYS A 144 -6.78 4.17 -6.51
CA LYS A 144 -7.29 4.21 -7.88
C LYS A 144 -6.78 3.02 -8.69
N ARG A 145 -5.49 2.74 -8.60
CA ARG A 145 -4.84 1.63 -9.30
C ARG A 145 -5.40 0.26 -8.89
N LEU A 146 -5.55 0.00 -7.60
CA LEU A 146 -6.16 -1.23 -7.10
C LEU A 146 -7.61 -1.38 -7.59
N ALA A 147 -8.38 -0.29 -7.59
CA ALA A 147 -9.74 -0.29 -8.11
C ALA A 147 -9.80 -0.61 -9.62
N ASP A 148 -8.85 -0.12 -10.41
CA ASP A 148 -8.75 -0.44 -11.84
C ASP A 148 -8.39 -1.91 -12.08
N HIS A 149 -7.40 -2.43 -11.37
CA HIS A 149 -7.03 -3.85 -11.44
C HIS A 149 -8.20 -4.75 -11.04
N LEU A 150 -8.91 -4.41 -9.95
CA LEU A 150 -10.09 -5.15 -9.51
C LEU A 150 -11.21 -5.12 -10.57
N THR A 151 -11.47 -3.96 -11.17
CA THR A 151 -12.47 -3.82 -12.24
C THR A 151 -12.11 -4.68 -13.46
N ASN A 152 -10.85 -4.68 -13.86
CA ASN A 152 -10.36 -5.48 -14.99
C ASN A 152 -10.48 -6.99 -14.69
N LEU A 153 -10.05 -7.45 -13.52
CA LEU A 153 -10.17 -8.87 -13.16
C LEU A 153 -11.63 -9.35 -13.08
N LYS A 154 -12.55 -8.52 -12.57
CA LYS A 154 -13.98 -8.84 -12.57
C LYS A 154 -14.53 -8.95 -14.00
N ARG A 155 -14.13 -8.06 -14.91
CA ARG A 155 -14.51 -8.13 -16.33
C ARG A 155 -13.99 -9.40 -16.99
N TYR A 156 -12.72 -9.74 -16.79
CA TYR A 156 -12.14 -10.96 -17.34
C TYR A 156 -12.81 -12.22 -16.79
N SER A 157 -13.17 -12.25 -15.50
CA SER A 157 -13.87 -13.38 -14.89
C SER A 157 -15.23 -13.64 -15.55
N ILE A 158 -15.97 -12.58 -15.91
CA ILE A 158 -17.26 -12.68 -16.62
C ILE A 158 -17.07 -13.16 -18.07
N ILE A 159 -16.05 -12.65 -18.78
CA ILE A 159 -15.76 -13.13 -20.14
C ILE A 159 -15.35 -14.61 -20.08
N MET A 160 -14.53 -14.99 -19.11
CA MET A 160 -14.08 -16.36 -18.92
C MET A 160 -15.19 -17.32 -18.52
N SER A 161 -16.20 -16.93 -17.74
CA SER A 161 -17.34 -17.81 -17.46
C SER A 161 -18.14 -18.13 -18.72
N ASN A 162 -18.26 -17.16 -19.65
CA ASN A 162 -18.94 -17.36 -20.92
C ASN A 162 -18.11 -18.19 -21.91
N VAL A 163 -16.77 -18.06 -21.84
CA VAL A 163 -15.82 -18.85 -22.64
C VAL A 163 -15.67 -20.28 -22.08
N ARG A 164 -15.65 -20.48 -20.76
CA ARG A 164 -15.54 -21.81 -20.10
C ARG A 164 -16.72 -22.73 -20.42
N GLN A 165 -17.90 -22.18 -20.72
CA GLN A 165 -19.00 -23.00 -21.26
C GLN A 165 -18.65 -23.62 -22.64
N ASN A 166 -17.57 -23.19 -23.28
CA ASN A 166 -17.17 -23.54 -24.64
C ASN A 166 -15.68 -23.97 -24.81
N PHE A 167 -14.86 -24.20 -23.77
CA PHE A 167 -13.38 -24.31 -23.94
C PHE A 167 -12.60 -25.39 -23.16
N HIS A 168 -11.48 -25.83 -23.77
CA HIS A 168 -10.49 -26.82 -23.33
C HIS A 168 -9.45 -26.23 -22.35
N GLN A 169 -8.82 -27.07 -21.52
CA GLN A 169 -7.95 -26.69 -20.39
C GLN A 169 -6.71 -25.85 -20.78
N ASP A 170 -6.18 -26.03 -22.00
CA ASP A 170 -5.02 -25.26 -22.49
C ASP A 170 -5.33 -23.79 -22.73
N SER A 171 -6.59 -23.46 -23.02
CA SER A 171 -7.01 -22.07 -23.19
C SER A 171 -7.06 -21.34 -21.86
N GLU A 172 -7.39 -22.03 -20.77
CA GLU A 172 -7.31 -21.48 -19.42
C GLU A 172 -5.87 -21.09 -19.04
N ALA A 173 -4.89 -21.96 -19.34
CA ALA A 173 -3.48 -21.66 -19.13
C ALA A 173 -3.01 -20.44 -19.94
N GLY A 174 -3.45 -20.32 -21.20
CA GLY A 174 -3.14 -19.17 -22.05
C GLY A 174 -3.69 -17.84 -21.51
N ILE A 175 -4.90 -17.87 -20.93
CA ILE A 175 -5.54 -16.68 -20.37
C ILE A 175 -4.86 -16.24 -19.07
N ASN A 176 -4.54 -17.18 -18.18
CA ASN A 176 -3.78 -16.86 -16.96
C ASN A 176 -2.43 -16.22 -17.30
N LYS A 177 -1.76 -16.72 -18.35
CA LYS A 177 -0.53 -16.13 -18.86
C LYS A 177 -0.74 -14.70 -19.38
N GLN A 178 -1.82 -14.44 -20.11
CA GLN A 178 -2.14 -13.10 -20.62
C GLN A 178 -2.47 -12.11 -19.49
N ILE A 179 -3.23 -12.52 -18.48
CA ILE A 179 -3.55 -11.70 -17.30
C ILE A 179 -2.26 -11.32 -16.57
N ASN A 180 -1.35 -12.27 -16.37
CA ASN A 180 -0.05 -12.01 -15.76
C ASN A 180 0.79 -11.01 -16.57
N LEU A 181 0.79 -11.15 -17.91
CA LEU A 181 1.49 -10.21 -18.79
C LEU A 181 0.92 -8.79 -18.71
N GLU A 182 -0.40 -8.64 -18.69
CA GLU A 182 -1.05 -7.32 -18.61
C GLU A 182 -0.85 -6.66 -17.24
N LEU A 183 -0.93 -7.42 -16.15
CA LEU A 183 -0.64 -6.90 -14.81
C LEU A 183 0.83 -6.47 -14.69
N HIS A 184 1.75 -7.27 -15.21
CA HIS A 184 3.17 -6.91 -15.23
C HIS A 184 3.42 -5.66 -16.09
N ALA A 185 2.83 -5.59 -17.29
CA ALA A 185 2.97 -4.44 -18.18
C ALA A 185 2.42 -3.15 -17.55
N SER A 186 1.23 -3.21 -16.93
CA SER A 186 0.65 -2.07 -16.21
C SER A 186 1.56 -1.61 -15.08
N TYR A 187 2.17 -2.55 -14.35
CA TYR A 187 3.10 -2.21 -13.27
C TYR A 187 4.37 -1.54 -13.75
N VAL A 188 5.00 -2.07 -14.79
CA VAL A 188 6.21 -1.47 -15.37
C VAL A 188 5.92 -0.08 -15.92
N TYR A 189 4.77 0.11 -16.59
CA TYR A 189 4.42 1.40 -17.17
C TYR A 189 4.25 2.48 -16.09
N GLU A 190 3.56 2.17 -14.99
CA GLU A 190 3.37 3.13 -13.90
C GLU A 190 4.68 3.47 -13.17
N GLN A 191 5.56 2.50 -12.96
CA GLN A 191 6.90 2.75 -12.39
C GLN A 191 7.73 3.70 -13.27
N LEU A 192 7.67 3.53 -14.59
CA LEU A 192 8.36 4.40 -15.55
C LEU A 192 7.80 5.83 -15.54
N VAL A 193 6.47 5.99 -15.42
CA VAL A 193 5.83 7.31 -15.33
C VAL A 193 6.23 8.03 -14.03
N SER A 194 6.22 7.31 -12.90
CA SER A 194 6.64 7.86 -11.60
C SER A 194 8.10 8.35 -11.62
N LEU A 195 9.02 7.56 -12.20
CA LEU A 195 10.42 7.94 -12.39
C LEU A 195 10.58 9.17 -13.29
N HIS A 196 9.76 9.31 -14.33
CA HIS A 196 9.80 10.45 -15.22
C HIS A 196 9.32 11.74 -14.54
N LEU A 197 8.23 11.67 -13.78
CA LEU A 197 7.69 12.83 -13.04
C LEU A 197 8.65 13.32 -11.96
N ASN A 198 9.29 12.41 -11.21
CA ASN A 198 10.28 12.77 -10.18
C ASN A 198 11.53 13.44 -10.77
N ASN A 199 11.90 13.15 -12.01
CA ASN A 199 13.04 13.81 -12.68
C ASN A 199 12.69 15.22 -13.21
N ILE A 200 11.41 15.54 -13.41
CA ILE A 200 10.96 16.87 -13.87
C ILE A 200 10.87 17.85 -12.70
N SER A 201 10.60 17.37 -11.48
CA SER A 201 10.51 18.21 -10.27
C SER A 201 11.85 18.70 -9.70
N ILE A 202 12.99 18.27 -10.26
CA ILE A 202 14.36 18.63 -9.80
C ILE A 202 15.05 19.65 -10.74
N THR A 203 14.39 20.09 -11.81
CA THR A 203 14.88 21.15 -12.72
C THR A 203 14.08 22.43 -12.60
#